data_AF-A0A2W4XN22-F1
#
_entry.id   AF-A0A2W4XN22-F1
#
_cell.length_a   1.000
_cell.length_b   1.000
_cell.length_c   1.000
_cell.angle_alpha   90.00
_cell.angle_beta   90.00
_cell.angle_gamma   90.00
#
_symmetry.space_group_name_H-M   'P 1'
#
loop_
_entity.id
_entity.type
_entity.pdbx_description
1 polymer ?
#
loop_
_entity_poly.entity_id
_entity_poly.type
_entity_poly.pdbx_seq_one_letter_code
_entity_poly.pdbx_strand_id
1 'polypeptide(L)'
;MQRPTQRVGGVYSYEAIVPGTTFRAELRVTAALAEQLDKTRDDWWQLLTGTARLGQSKKDSYGQVMVIAAMPERASPTTEIVSTDSNQLTVWLLSDLLLRDERLRPSTSVHDLAQALSEYLSCQMVPREKPSVLSQIARSHRIESWQVRWGLPRPSLAGFAAGSCFVFQCTDEQQINPRKLAELSIEGLGNRRAEGFGQLSFNSPLLTQPTSELTHPGSDDASASPSSRASLISPPTGDPTEEIQYARCIEKAAWRDAIQKAAEALAASSDRREHYLAFSGSQPGMSQLGSLRSLLTRLREPQQRTVTTWLSRVHEKRSEKWPAGSLDKLTMLLNNSNSVWQMLNEGIELAALPSVNRLVLVRGDESWLRTELWTEAVQILMATCIRAHKRALENDLNNSAEDDSHHIGGTNNGTAA
;
A
#
# COMPACT_ATOMS: atom_id res chain seq x y z
N MET A 1 -40.59 10.89 7.36
CA MET A 1 -39.39 10.16 6.90
C MET A 1 -39.82 8.80 6.39
N GLN A 2 -39.59 8.53 5.11
CA GLN A 2 -39.90 7.24 4.49
C GLN A 2 -38.81 6.24 4.92
N ARG A 3 -39.18 5.08 5.49
CA ARG A 3 -38.22 4.01 5.77
C ARG A 3 -37.72 3.44 4.44
N PRO A 4 -36.40 3.24 4.26
CA PRO A 4 -35.87 2.69 3.02
C PRO A 4 -36.48 1.31 2.76
N THR A 5 -36.89 1.07 1.52
CA THR A 5 -37.35 -0.23 1.03
C THR A 5 -36.47 -0.63 -0.14
N GLN A 6 -36.45 -1.92 -0.50
CA GLN A 6 -35.65 -2.43 -1.63
C GLN A 6 -35.94 -1.69 -2.96
N ARG A 7 -37.12 -1.08 -3.13
CA ARG A 7 -37.50 -0.27 -4.30
C ARG A 7 -36.94 1.16 -4.32
N VAL A 8 -36.52 1.71 -3.18
CA VAL A 8 -36.14 3.13 -3.04
C VAL A 8 -34.63 3.29 -2.82
N GLY A 9 -33.90 2.19 -2.57
CA GLY A 9 -32.51 2.22 -2.14
C GLY A 9 -32.37 2.57 -0.65
N GLY A 10 -31.13 2.64 -0.16
CA GLY A 10 -30.83 2.97 1.24
C GLY A 10 -30.28 1.83 2.10
N VAL A 11 -29.78 0.75 1.48
CA VAL A 11 -28.92 -0.21 2.17
C VAL A 11 -27.51 0.36 2.22
N TYR A 12 -26.97 0.53 3.42
CA TYR A 12 -25.59 0.92 3.65
C TYR A 12 -24.98 -0.03 4.69
N SER A 13 -23.66 -0.19 4.67
CA SER A 13 -22.90 -0.92 5.66
C SER A 13 -21.85 0.00 6.27
N TYR A 14 -21.62 -0.15 7.59
CA TYR A 14 -20.52 0.49 8.29
C TYR A 14 -19.56 -0.57 8.79
N GLU A 15 -18.26 -0.34 8.59
CA GLU A 15 -17.22 -1.01 9.36
C GLU A 15 -16.88 -0.09 10.54
N ALA A 16 -17.21 -0.52 11.75
CA ALA A 16 -17.06 0.27 12.96
C ALA A 16 -15.82 -0.16 13.74
N ILE A 17 -15.18 0.81 14.41
CA ILE A 17 -14.15 0.54 15.40
C ILE A 17 -14.81 -0.15 16.60
N VAL A 18 -14.22 -1.26 17.06
CA VAL A 18 -14.77 -2.09 18.14
C VAL A 18 -14.84 -1.30 19.46
N PRO A 19 -15.92 -1.45 20.25
CA PRO A 19 -16.02 -0.86 21.58
C PRO A 19 -14.85 -1.26 22.49
N GLY A 20 -14.44 -0.36 23.39
CA GLY A 20 -13.28 -0.57 24.27
C GLY A 20 -11.92 -0.25 23.63
N THR A 21 -11.89 0.14 22.35
CA THR A 21 -10.66 0.66 21.72
C THR A 21 -10.27 1.99 22.37
N THR A 22 -9.05 2.05 22.89
CA THR A 22 -8.48 3.26 23.50
C THR A 22 -7.62 4.00 22.48
N PHE A 23 -7.90 5.29 22.29
CA PHE A 23 -7.09 6.20 21.49
C PHE A 23 -6.35 7.16 22.40
N ARG A 24 -5.12 7.52 22.01
CA ARG A 24 -4.35 8.57 22.67
C ARG A 24 -4.20 9.74 21.71
N ALA A 25 -4.33 10.94 22.25
CA ALA A 25 -4.11 12.19 21.53
C ALA A 25 -3.41 13.17 22.48
N GLU A 26 -2.61 14.06 21.91
CA GLU A 26 -1.94 15.12 22.64
C GLU A 26 -2.52 16.47 22.23
N LEU A 27 -2.85 17.30 23.22
CA LEU A 27 -3.21 18.69 23.02
C LEU A 27 -2.03 19.55 23.47
N ARG A 28 -1.37 20.20 22.52
CA ARG A 28 -0.25 21.10 22.82
C ARG A 28 -0.75 22.54 22.86
N VAL A 29 -0.44 23.22 23.96
CA VAL A 29 -0.73 24.64 24.16
C VAL A 29 0.57 25.38 24.42
N THR A 30 0.62 26.67 24.07
CA THR A 30 1.79 27.49 24.36
C THR A 30 1.91 27.69 25.88
N ALA A 31 3.13 27.84 26.38
CA ALA A 31 3.37 28.08 27.81
C ALA A 31 2.61 29.31 28.31
N ALA A 32 2.57 30.39 27.52
CA ALA A 32 1.82 31.60 27.85
C ALA A 32 0.30 31.34 27.99
N LEU A 33 -0.28 30.49 27.14
CA LEU A 33 -1.69 30.13 27.25
C LEU A 33 -1.95 29.23 28.46
N ALA A 34 -1.09 28.25 28.72
CA ALA A 34 -1.19 27.39 29.89
C ALA A 34 -1.16 28.23 31.19
N GLU A 35 -0.23 29.17 31.31
CA GLU A 35 -0.14 30.07 32.47
C GLU A 35 -1.39 30.96 32.65
N GLN A 36 -2.05 31.36 31.56
CA GLN A 36 -3.30 32.10 31.63
C GLN A 36 -4.48 31.22 32.06
N LEU A 37 -4.52 29.98 31.58
CA LEU A 37 -5.53 29.00 31.97
C LEU A 37 -5.41 28.65 33.46
N ASP A 38 -4.19 28.38 33.93
CA ASP A 38 -3.92 28.06 35.34
C ASP A 38 -4.35 29.20 36.29
N LYS A 39 -4.18 30.47 35.87
CA LYS A 39 -4.67 31.64 36.63
C LYS A 39 -6.20 31.72 36.68
N THR A 40 -6.87 31.22 35.65
CA THR A 40 -8.33 31.25 35.55
C THR A 40 -8.95 30.09 36.32
N ARG A 41 -8.35 28.91 36.20
CA ARG A 41 -8.78 27.66 36.82
C ARG A 41 -7.61 26.68 36.83
N ASP A 42 -7.21 26.25 38.01
CA ASP A 42 -6.05 25.38 38.26
C ASP A 42 -6.24 23.94 37.79
N ASP A 43 -7.47 23.49 37.53
CA ASP A 43 -7.83 22.16 37.01
C ASP A 43 -8.48 22.23 35.61
N TRP A 44 -8.19 23.26 34.81
CA TRP A 44 -8.88 23.53 33.54
C TRP A 44 -8.93 22.34 32.57
N TRP A 45 -7.93 21.45 32.58
CA TRP A 45 -7.89 20.26 31.70
C TRP A 45 -9.01 19.27 32.03
N GLN A 46 -9.51 19.24 33.27
CA GLN A 46 -10.63 18.38 33.66
C GLN A 46 -11.94 18.75 32.93
N LEU A 47 -12.05 19.98 32.40
CA LEU A 47 -13.16 20.38 31.55
C LEU A 47 -13.21 19.63 30.21
N LEU A 48 -12.09 19.03 29.79
CA LEU A 48 -12.01 18.18 28.60
C LEU A 48 -12.46 16.74 28.88
N THR A 49 -12.48 16.33 30.16
CA THR A 49 -12.90 15.00 30.58
C THR A 49 -14.42 14.88 30.52
N GLY A 50 -14.92 13.78 29.96
CA GLY A 50 -16.35 13.47 29.94
C GLY A 50 -16.80 12.66 28.74
N THR A 51 -18.11 12.43 28.66
CA THR A 51 -18.71 11.70 27.55
C THR A 51 -18.88 12.60 26.33
N ALA A 52 -18.39 12.14 25.18
CA ALA A 52 -18.55 12.85 23.91
C ALA A 52 -19.03 11.89 22.81
N ARG A 53 -19.38 12.46 21.64
CA ARG A 53 -19.63 11.70 20.43
C ARG A 53 -18.78 12.18 19.26
N LEU A 54 -17.92 11.31 18.75
CA LEU A 54 -16.96 11.57 17.68
C LEU A 54 -17.30 10.75 16.41
N GLY A 55 -16.74 11.16 15.28
CA GLY A 55 -16.90 10.44 14.00
C GLY A 55 -18.16 10.81 13.19
N GLN A 56 -18.28 10.17 12.02
CA GLN A 56 -19.27 10.48 10.99
C GLN A 56 -20.70 10.12 11.41
N SER A 57 -20.89 8.90 11.93
CA SER A 57 -22.22 8.34 12.25
C SER A 57 -22.64 8.58 13.70
N LYS A 58 -22.17 9.68 14.32
CA LYS A 58 -22.45 10.01 15.71
C LYS A 58 -23.94 10.20 16.06
N LYS A 59 -24.79 10.38 15.03
CA LYS A 59 -26.24 10.49 15.16
C LYS A 59 -26.96 9.14 15.08
N ASP A 60 -26.29 8.09 14.60
CA ASP A 60 -26.88 6.78 14.30
C ASP A 60 -26.35 5.70 15.27
N SER A 61 -26.30 6.03 16.56
CA SER A 61 -25.84 5.17 17.66
C SER A 61 -24.36 4.77 17.68
N TYR A 62 -23.51 5.34 16.81
CA TYR A 62 -22.06 5.16 16.85
C TYR A 62 -21.33 6.31 17.54
N GLY A 63 -20.03 6.12 17.81
CA GLY A 63 -19.09 7.20 18.12
C GLY A 63 -19.10 7.70 19.56
N GLN A 64 -19.80 7.02 20.48
CA GLN A 64 -19.72 7.34 21.90
C GLN A 64 -18.30 7.06 22.42
N VAL A 65 -17.72 8.05 23.08
CA VAL A 65 -16.38 7.95 23.70
C VAL A 65 -16.42 8.52 25.11
N MET A 66 -15.53 8.02 25.97
CA MET A 66 -15.16 8.64 27.22
C MET A 66 -13.81 9.33 27.01
N VAL A 67 -13.77 10.65 27.15
CA VAL A 67 -12.52 11.42 27.11
C VAL A 67 -11.99 11.52 28.53
N ILE A 68 -10.71 11.21 28.69
CA ILE A 68 -9.98 11.36 29.95
C ILE A 68 -8.78 12.24 29.66
N ALA A 69 -8.74 13.42 30.27
CA ALA A 69 -7.62 14.34 30.16
C ALA A 69 -6.66 14.16 31.34
N ALA A 70 -5.38 13.94 31.04
CA ALA A 70 -4.32 13.96 32.03
C ALA A 70 -3.95 15.40 32.42
N MET A 71 -3.28 15.55 33.56
CA MET A 71 -2.69 16.83 33.96
C MET A 71 -1.72 17.33 32.87
N PRO A 72 -1.74 18.62 32.50
CA PRO A 72 -0.80 19.18 31.56
C PRO A 72 0.63 19.03 32.07
N GLU A 73 1.51 18.59 31.19
CA GLU A 73 2.94 18.47 31.46
C GLU A 73 3.71 19.43 30.56
N ARG A 74 4.81 19.98 31.08
CA ARG A 74 5.72 20.76 30.23
C ARG A 74 6.47 19.81 29.32
N ALA A 75 6.27 19.96 28.02
CA ALA A 75 7.08 19.26 27.03
C ALA A 75 8.55 19.70 27.21
N SER A 76 9.40 18.76 27.58
CA SER A 76 10.85 18.94 27.57
C SER A 76 11.43 18.22 26.36
N PRO A 77 12.27 18.87 25.55
CA PRO A 77 12.99 18.21 24.47
C PRO A 77 13.93 17.16 25.08
N THR A 78 13.48 15.91 25.17
CA THR A 78 14.34 14.83 25.68
C THR A 78 15.31 14.42 24.59
N THR A 79 16.60 14.68 24.80
CA THR A 79 17.67 14.30 23.87
C THR A 79 18.00 12.81 23.93
N GLU A 80 17.63 12.10 25.01
CA GLU A 80 18.00 10.69 25.24
C GLU A 80 17.42 9.71 24.21
N ILE A 81 16.24 10.00 23.65
CA ILE A 81 15.59 9.17 22.62
C ILE A 81 16.22 9.42 21.24
N VAL A 82 16.96 10.52 21.10
CA VAL A 82 17.49 11.02 19.83
C VAL A 82 19.02 10.92 19.86
N SER A 83 19.56 9.70 20.00
CA SER A 83 20.99 9.49 19.72
C SER A 83 21.25 9.83 18.25
N THR A 84 22.19 10.75 18.02
CA THR A 84 22.69 11.17 16.71
C THR A 84 24.14 10.74 16.52
N ASP A 85 24.54 9.59 17.09
CA ASP A 85 25.90 9.05 16.94
C ASP A 85 26.28 8.75 15.48
N SER A 86 25.34 8.93 14.54
CA SER A 86 25.53 8.85 13.12
C SER A 86 25.03 10.12 12.41
N ASN A 87 25.67 10.48 11.30
CA ASN A 87 25.15 11.45 10.33
C ASN A 87 23.90 10.94 9.58
N GLN A 88 23.20 9.92 10.09
CA GLN A 88 22.00 9.38 9.51
C GLN A 88 20.80 9.75 10.39
N LEU A 89 19.71 10.19 9.75
CA LEU A 89 18.46 10.51 10.41
C LEU A 89 17.35 9.62 9.87
N THR A 90 16.76 8.80 10.74
CA THR A 90 15.56 8.03 10.43
C THR A 90 14.34 8.83 10.87
N VAL A 91 13.40 9.05 9.97
CA VAL A 91 12.20 9.86 10.19
C VAL A 91 10.97 8.98 10.01
N TRP A 92 10.09 8.96 11.02
CA TRP A 92 8.80 8.28 10.99
C TRP A 92 7.67 9.29 11.13
N LEU A 93 6.74 9.31 10.18
CA LEU A 93 5.56 10.16 10.24
C LEU A 93 4.50 9.53 11.15
N LEU A 94 4.23 10.15 12.31
CA LEU A 94 3.18 9.70 13.25
C LEU A 94 1.79 10.18 12.83
N SER A 95 1.73 11.18 11.94
CA SER A 95 0.51 11.72 11.34
C SER A 95 0.78 12.11 9.89
N ASP A 96 -0.26 12.39 9.13
CA ASP A 96 -0.12 12.89 7.76
C ASP A 96 0.72 14.18 7.73
N LEU A 97 1.63 14.29 6.78
CA LEU A 97 2.52 15.45 6.63
C LEU A 97 2.17 16.23 5.36
N LEU A 98 1.83 17.50 5.54
CA LEU A 98 1.47 18.41 4.45
C LEU A 98 2.65 19.35 4.17
N LEU A 99 3.32 19.15 3.04
CA LEU A 99 4.40 20.01 2.56
C LEU A 99 3.96 20.81 1.34
N ARG A 100 4.72 21.87 1.07
CA ARG A 100 4.62 22.63 -0.18
C ARG A 100 5.97 22.68 -0.86
N ASP A 101 5.95 22.57 -2.18
CA ASP A 101 7.14 22.83 -2.99
C ASP A 101 7.45 24.33 -3.09
N GLU A 102 8.54 24.68 -3.78
CA GLU A 102 8.94 26.05 -4.07
C GLU A 102 7.86 26.91 -4.78
N ARG A 103 6.87 26.27 -5.43
CA ARG A 103 5.75 26.93 -6.11
C ARG A 103 4.47 26.91 -5.28
N LEU A 104 4.58 26.60 -3.99
CA LEU A 104 3.48 26.50 -3.03
C LEU A 104 2.45 25.41 -3.35
N ARG A 105 2.77 24.43 -4.20
CA ARG A 105 1.88 23.31 -4.52
C ARG A 105 2.03 22.22 -3.46
N PRO A 106 0.98 21.45 -3.12
CA PRO A 106 1.11 20.29 -2.24
C PRO A 106 2.17 19.32 -2.77
N SER A 107 3.05 18.86 -1.89
CA SER A 107 4.15 17.98 -2.27
C SER A 107 4.20 16.68 -1.47
N THR A 108 4.58 15.62 -2.18
CA THR A 108 5.01 14.32 -1.62
C THR A 108 6.37 13.93 -2.18
N SER A 109 7.22 14.92 -2.48
CA SER A 109 8.61 14.72 -2.87
C SER A 109 9.46 14.49 -1.63
N VAL A 110 10.33 13.48 -1.66
CA VAL A 110 11.31 13.23 -0.59
C VAL A 110 12.35 14.35 -0.50
N HIS A 111 12.63 15.04 -1.61
CA HIS A 111 13.55 16.18 -1.64
C HIS A 111 12.95 17.41 -0.95
N ASP A 112 11.65 17.65 -1.07
CA ASP A 112 11.00 18.76 -0.38
C ASP A 112 10.93 18.50 1.14
N LEU A 113 10.78 17.23 1.54
CA LEU A 113 10.94 16.84 2.95
C LEU A 113 12.39 17.03 3.41
N ALA A 114 13.38 16.61 2.62
CA ALA A 114 14.79 16.82 2.92
C ALA A 114 15.12 18.31 3.10
N GLN A 115 14.61 19.16 2.21
CA GLN A 115 14.76 20.61 2.29
C GLN A 115 14.13 21.18 3.56
N ALA A 116 12.87 20.82 3.85
CA ALA A 116 12.18 21.29 5.05
C ALA A 116 12.89 20.87 6.35
N LEU A 117 13.44 19.65 6.38
CA LEU A 117 14.30 19.18 7.49
C LEU A 117 15.60 19.97 7.57
N SER A 118 16.23 20.24 6.42
CA SER A 118 17.50 20.97 6.35
C SER A 118 17.37 22.40 6.87
N GLU A 119 16.31 23.08 6.47
CA GLU A 119 16.00 24.44 6.91
C GLU A 119 15.80 24.51 8.43
N TYR A 120 15.00 23.59 8.99
CA TYR A 120 14.72 23.58 10.43
C TYR A 120 15.95 23.24 11.27
N LEU A 121 16.66 22.17 10.88
CA LEU A 121 17.82 21.69 11.63
C LEU A 121 19.06 22.56 11.38
N SER A 122 19.05 23.38 10.33
CA SER A 122 20.19 24.16 9.83
C SER A 122 21.39 23.27 9.52
N CYS A 123 21.13 22.15 8.84
CA CYS A 123 22.14 21.23 8.34
C CYS A 123 21.64 20.57 7.05
N GLN A 124 22.52 20.33 6.08
CA GLN A 124 22.12 19.80 4.79
C GLN A 124 21.74 18.31 4.86
N MET A 125 20.48 18.01 4.58
CA MET A 125 19.92 16.66 4.52
C MET A 125 19.74 16.21 3.08
N VAL A 126 20.20 15.02 2.77
CA VAL A 126 19.95 14.34 1.49
C VAL A 126 19.29 12.99 1.73
N PRO A 127 18.35 12.53 0.88
CA PRO A 127 17.84 11.17 0.96
C PRO A 127 19.00 10.17 0.87
N ARG A 128 18.97 9.11 1.67
CA ARG A 128 20.04 8.11 1.67
C ARG A 128 20.04 7.30 0.37
N GLU A 129 21.16 7.32 -0.34
CA GLU A 129 21.37 6.48 -1.53
C GLU A 129 22.22 5.25 -1.21
N LYS A 130 21.56 4.11 -0.92
CA LYS A 130 22.21 2.80 -0.73
C LYS A 130 21.38 1.71 -1.44
N PRO A 131 21.81 1.21 -2.61
CA PRO A 131 21.00 0.30 -3.44
C PRO A 131 20.53 -0.99 -2.74
N SER A 132 21.31 -1.48 -1.78
CA SER A 132 21.03 -2.74 -1.07
C SER A 132 20.15 -2.58 0.18
N VAL A 133 19.72 -1.36 0.53
CA VAL A 133 18.96 -1.10 1.77
C VAL A 133 17.79 -0.16 1.49
N LEU A 134 16.62 -0.46 2.05
CA LEU A 134 15.45 0.41 1.96
C LEU A 134 15.72 1.75 2.65
N SER A 135 15.72 2.84 1.89
CA SER A 135 15.85 4.21 2.42
C SER A 135 14.52 4.93 2.61
N GLN A 136 13.42 4.39 2.07
CA GLN A 136 12.09 4.93 2.28
C GLN A 136 11.02 3.85 2.12
N ILE A 137 9.96 3.96 2.92
CA ILE A 137 8.67 3.31 2.70
C ILE A 137 7.63 4.41 2.93
N ALA A 138 7.06 4.93 1.85
CA ALA A 138 6.17 6.09 1.93
C ALA A 138 4.90 5.86 1.14
N ARG A 139 3.82 6.47 1.60
CA ARG A 139 2.56 6.56 0.86
C ARG A 139 2.13 8.01 0.80
N SER A 140 1.47 8.38 -0.29
CA SER A 140 0.74 9.64 -0.38
C SER A 140 -0.71 9.40 0.03
N HIS A 141 -1.31 10.38 0.72
CA HIS A 141 -2.71 10.34 1.11
C HIS A 141 -3.38 11.65 0.73
N ARG A 142 -4.65 11.55 0.31
CA ARG A 142 -5.52 12.69 0.05
C ARG A 142 -6.69 12.66 1.02
N ILE A 143 -6.74 13.63 1.92
CA ILE A 143 -7.84 13.80 2.86
C ILE A 143 -8.87 14.76 2.28
N GLU A 144 -10.09 14.27 2.19
CA GLU A 144 -11.28 15.05 1.89
C GLU A 144 -12.11 15.16 3.16
N SER A 145 -12.50 16.38 3.53
CA SER A 145 -13.26 16.62 4.75
C SER A 145 -14.44 17.54 4.49
N TRP A 146 -15.34 17.63 5.46
CA TRP A 146 -16.58 18.38 5.34
C TRP A 146 -16.63 19.53 6.35
N GLN A 147 -17.09 20.69 5.88
CA GLN A 147 -17.38 21.84 6.72
C GLN A 147 -18.85 21.75 7.14
N VAL A 148 -19.10 21.42 8.42
CA VAL A 148 -20.46 21.18 8.95
C VAL A 148 -21.32 22.45 9.02
N ARG A 149 -20.76 23.60 9.42
CA ARG A 149 -21.51 24.88 9.54
C ARG A 149 -21.96 25.45 8.19
N TRP A 150 -21.24 25.15 7.12
CA TRP A 150 -21.48 25.66 5.76
C TRP A 150 -22.12 24.60 4.87
N GLY A 151 -22.09 23.32 5.27
CA GLY A 151 -22.63 22.23 4.46
C GLY A 151 -21.87 22.04 3.15
N LEU A 152 -20.56 22.24 3.15
CA LEU A 152 -19.72 22.17 1.95
C LEU A 152 -18.44 21.36 2.18
N PRO A 153 -17.88 20.71 1.14
CA PRO A 153 -16.55 20.13 1.20
C PRO A 153 -15.49 21.16 1.57
N ARG A 154 -14.49 20.76 2.37
CA ARG A 154 -13.25 21.51 2.54
C ARG A 154 -12.30 21.21 1.38
N PRO A 155 -11.31 22.10 1.10
CA PRO A 155 -10.25 21.79 0.15
C PRO A 155 -9.57 20.46 0.48
N SER A 156 -9.31 19.65 -0.55
CA SER A 156 -8.56 18.41 -0.43
C SER A 156 -7.14 18.70 0.05
N LEU A 157 -6.68 17.92 1.03
CA LEU A 157 -5.31 17.99 1.52
C LEU A 157 -4.56 16.80 0.96
N ALA A 158 -3.49 17.06 0.21
CA ALA A 158 -2.60 16.02 -0.30
C ALA A 158 -1.25 16.14 0.39
N GLY A 159 -0.70 15.02 0.84
CA GLY A 159 0.59 14.96 1.52
C GLY A 159 1.05 13.52 1.74
N PHE A 160 2.12 13.37 2.51
CA PHE A 160 2.56 12.04 2.93
C PHE A 160 1.61 11.49 3.99
N ALA A 161 1.33 10.19 3.89
CA ALA A 161 0.49 9.47 4.83
C ALA A 161 1.25 9.17 6.13
N ALA A 162 0.54 9.17 7.25
CA ALA A 162 1.00 8.60 8.51
C ALA A 162 1.52 7.15 8.31
N GLY A 163 2.56 6.79 9.06
CA GLY A 163 3.26 5.51 8.92
C GLY A 163 4.35 5.49 7.84
N SER A 164 4.53 6.57 7.08
CA SER A 164 5.65 6.67 6.16
C SER A 164 6.97 6.83 6.91
N CYS A 165 8.02 6.18 6.42
CA CYS A 165 9.37 6.19 7.01
C CYS A 165 10.41 6.59 5.96
N PHE A 166 11.39 7.38 6.35
CA PHE A 166 12.46 7.89 5.50
C PHE A 166 13.81 7.82 6.22
N VAL A 167 14.88 7.69 5.44
CA VAL A 167 16.25 7.76 5.95
C VAL A 167 17.02 8.83 5.17
N PHE A 168 17.52 9.82 5.90
CA PHE A 168 18.35 10.90 5.38
C PHE A 168 19.80 10.77 5.87
N GLN A 169 20.70 11.40 5.13
CA GLN A 169 22.09 11.62 5.51
C GLN A 169 22.33 13.12 5.66
N CYS A 170 22.96 13.49 6.77
CA CYS A 170 23.52 14.82 6.98
C CYS A 170 24.89 14.87 6.27
N THR A 171 25.02 15.74 5.28
CA THR A 171 26.27 15.88 4.51
C THR A 171 27.25 16.86 5.14
N ASP A 172 26.82 17.62 6.13
CA ASP A 172 27.67 18.56 6.83
C ASP A 172 28.65 17.85 7.77
N GLU A 173 29.82 18.45 7.99
CA GLU A 173 30.80 17.97 8.96
C GLU A 173 30.26 18.06 10.40
N GLN A 174 29.32 18.98 10.64
CA GLN A 174 28.67 19.17 11.92
C GLN A 174 27.58 18.12 12.13
N GLN A 175 27.56 17.52 13.33
CA GLN A 175 26.50 16.60 13.71
C GLN A 175 25.15 17.32 13.84
N ILE A 176 24.07 16.57 13.59
CA ILE A 176 22.69 17.06 13.75
C ILE A 176 22.51 17.52 15.19
N ASN A 177 22.11 18.78 15.39
CA ASN A 177 21.92 19.33 16.73
C ASN A 177 20.77 18.59 17.46
N PRO A 178 21.05 17.82 18.52
CA PRO A 178 20.04 17.01 19.20
C PRO A 178 18.91 17.85 19.81
N ARG A 179 19.21 19.07 20.25
CA ARG A 179 18.20 19.97 20.83
C ARG A 179 17.20 20.43 19.77
N LYS A 180 17.66 20.87 18.60
CA LYS A 180 16.76 21.24 17.50
C LYS A 180 15.92 20.06 17.03
N LEU A 181 16.51 18.86 17.00
CA LEU A 181 15.80 17.66 16.60
C LEU A 181 14.71 17.27 17.62
N ALA A 182 14.98 17.44 18.92
CA ALA A 182 13.99 17.26 19.97
C ALA A 182 12.92 18.38 20.02
N GLU A 183 13.27 19.61 19.65
CA GLU A 183 12.28 20.69 19.44
C GLU A 183 11.36 20.35 18.25
N LEU A 184 11.93 19.87 17.14
CA LEU A 184 11.18 19.46 15.96
C LEU A 184 10.20 18.32 16.22
N SER A 185 10.56 17.35 17.07
CA SER A 185 9.65 16.23 17.41
C SER A 185 8.42 16.71 18.19
N ILE A 186 8.57 17.78 18.98
CA ILE A 186 7.47 18.41 19.73
C ILE A 186 6.64 19.33 18.84
N GLU A 187 7.29 20.14 18.00
CA GLU A 187 6.57 21.10 17.15
C GLU A 187 5.89 20.45 15.94
N GLY A 188 6.49 19.39 15.41
CA GLY A 188 6.15 18.80 14.12
C GLY A 188 6.67 19.62 12.93
N LEU A 189 6.43 19.16 11.71
CA LEU A 189 6.88 19.79 10.47
C LEU A 189 5.71 20.08 9.52
N GLY A 190 5.87 21.06 8.63
CA GLY A 190 4.90 21.33 7.57
C GLY A 190 3.66 22.11 8.02
N ASN A 191 2.61 22.03 7.22
CA ASN A 191 1.42 22.87 7.35
C ASN A 191 0.36 22.25 8.27
N ARG A 192 -0.47 23.11 8.87
CA ARG A 192 -1.65 22.72 9.70
C ARG A 192 -1.31 21.88 10.94
N ARG A 193 -0.14 22.08 11.54
CA ARG A 193 0.31 21.38 12.76
C ARG A 193 -0.68 21.47 13.93
N ALA A 194 -1.33 22.62 14.09
CA ALA A 194 -2.36 22.85 15.12
C ALA A 194 -3.61 21.96 14.97
N GLU A 195 -3.82 21.34 13.80
CA GLU A 195 -4.91 20.40 13.56
C GLU A 195 -4.49 18.94 13.71
N GLY A 196 -3.22 18.68 14.08
CA GLY A 196 -2.68 17.34 14.30
C GLY A 196 -1.85 16.78 13.15
N PHE A 197 -1.60 17.55 12.08
CA PHE A 197 -0.71 17.15 10.98
C PHE A 197 0.76 17.34 11.34
N GLY A 198 1.64 16.60 10.67
CA GLY A 198 3.08 16.85 10.69
C GLY A 198 3.83 16.37 11.94
N GLN A 199 3.25 15.49 12.74
CA GLN A 199 3.93 14.83 13.86
C GLN A 199 4.97 13.81 13.35
N LEU A 200 6.17 13.86 13.94
CA LEU A 200 7.34 13.09 13.54
C LEU A 200 7.97 12.39 14.74
N SER A 201 8.52 11.20 14.52
CA SER A 201 9.45 10.54 15.42
C SER A 201 10.79 10.34 14.72
N PHE A 202 11.88 10.56 15.45
CA PHE A 202 13.24 10.41 14.93
C PHE A 202 13.93 9.23 15.57
N ASN A 203 14.74 8.52 14.79
CA ASN A 203 15.62 7.42 15.24
C ASN A 203 14.94 6.40 16.16
N SER A 204 13.63 6.17 15.96
CA SER A 204 12.84 5.27 16.80
C SER A 204 13.50 3.88 16.86
N PRO A 205 13.66 3.27 18.04
CA PRO A 205 14.17 1.90 18.19
C PRO A 205 13.46 0.89 17.29
N LEU A 206 12.16 1.07 17.03
CA LEU A 206 11.38 0.23 16.13
C LEU A 206 11.89 0.21 14.67
N LEU A 207 12.68 1.22 14.28
CA LEU A 207 13.25 1.38 12.94
C LEU A 207 14.77 1.27 12.91
N THR A 208 15.43 1.39 14.05
CA THR A 208 16.90 1.46 14.16
C THR A 208 17.52 0.23 14.82
N GLN A 209 16.76 -0.55 15.59
CA GLN A 209 17.23 -1.76 16.26
C GLN A 209 16.75 -3.03 15.54
N PRO A 210 17.52 -4.14 15.60
CA PRO A 210 17.06 -5.44 15.15
C PRO A 210 15.77 -5.85 15.88
N THR A 211 14.82 -6.42 15.14
CA THR A 211 13.55 -6.86 15.73
C THR A 211 13.71 -7.91 16.83
N SER A 212 14.80 -8.68 16.82
CA SER A 212 15.17 -9.63 17.87
C SER A 212 15.51 -8.99 19.22
N GLU A 213 15.86 -7.71 19.23
CA GLU A 213 16.24 -6.96 20.43
C GLU A 213 15.09 -6.14 21.00
N LEU A 214 13.99 -6.01 20.26
CA LEU A 214 12.79 -5.31 20.70
C LEU A 214 12.05 -6.16 21.75
N THR A 215 11.94 -5.61 22.96
CA THR A 215 11.11 -6.19 24.02
C THR A 215 9.68 -5.71 23.86
N HIS A 216 8.72 -6.63 23.92
CA HIS A 216 7.30 -6.28 23.91
C HIS A 216 6.91 -5.84 25.32
N PRO A 217 6.48 -4.58 25.56
CA PRO A 217 5.94 -4.19 26.86
C PRO A 217 4.68 -5.04 27.09
N GLY A 218 4.69 -5.88 28.13
CA GLY A 218 3.62 -6.85 28.43
C GLY A 218 4.01 -8.32 28.33
N SER A 219 5.27 -8.67 28.03
CA SER A 219 5.73 -10.07 28.04
C SER A 219 5.83 -10.71 29.43
N ASP A 220 5.66 -9.95 30.52
CA ASP A 220 5.58 -10.53 31.87
C ASP A 220 4.22 -11.22 32.13
N ASP A 221 3.22 -11.00 31.25
CA ASP A 221 1.96 -11.77 31.18
C ASP A 221 2.02 -12.90 30.13
N ALA A 222 3.22 -13.39 29.79
CA ALA A 222 3.41 -14.54 28.89
C ALA A 222 2.92 -15.89 29.47
N SER A 223 2.25 -15.90 30.62
CA SER A 223 1.50 -17.08 31.10
C SER A 223 0.06 -17.15 30.55
N ALA A 224 -0.41 -16.12 29.83
CA ALA A 224 -1.76 -16.07 29.25
C ALA A 224 -1.80 -15.86 27.72
N SER A 225 -0.68 -16.02 27.02
CA SER A 225 -0.74 -16.18 25.56
C SER A 225 -1.26 -17.59 25.25
N PRO A 226 -2.36 -17.76 24.51
CA PRO A 226 -2.71 -19.08 24.00
C PRO A 226 -1.62 -19.47 23.00
N SER A 227 -0.63 -20.22 23.48
CA SER A 227 0.35 -20.98 22.70
C SER A 227 -0.31 -22.05 21.81
N SER A 228 -1.64 -22.06 21.70
CA SER A 228 -2.29 -22.76 20.61
C SER A 228 -1.97 -22.01 19.32
N ARG A 229 -0.94 -22.45 18.59
CA ARG A 229 -0.97 -22.34 17.12
C ARG A 229 -2.40 -22.67 16.70
N ALA A 230 -3.11 -21.68 16.14
CA ALA A 230 -4.47 -21.88 15.67
C ALA A 230 -4.44 -23.12 14.75
N SER A 231 -5.17 -24.15 15.14
CA SER A 231 -5.22 -25.39 14.36
C SER A 231 -6.18 -25.18 13.20
N LEU A 232 -5.86 -25.74 12.04
CA LEU A 232 -6.78 -25.74 10.90
C LEU A 232 -8.11 -26.36 11.30
N ILE A 233 -9.20 -25.73 10.85
CA ILE A 233 -10.57 -26.21 10.99
C ILE A 233 -10.65 -27.60 10.32
N SER A 234 -11.31 -28.54 10.98
CA SER A 234 -11.50 -29.88 10.41
C SER A 234 -12.48 -29.82 9.24
N PRO A 235 -12.28 -30.62 8.18
CA PRO A 235 -13.20 -30.62 7.05
C PRO A 235 -14.61 -31.05 7.49
N PRO A 236 -15.67 -30.58 6.82
CA PRO A 236 -17.04 -30.93 7.19
C PRO A 236 -17.30 -32.42 6.97
N THR A 237 -17.94 -33.08 7.94
CA THR A 237 -18.42 -34.46 7.83
C THR A 237 -19.80 -34.58 7.15
N GLY A 238 -20.39 -33.44 6.75
CA GLY A 238 -21.69 -33.33 6.08
C GLY A 238 -21.80 -31.97 5.37
N ASP A 239 -22.97 -31.32 5.45
CA ASP A 239 -23.12 -29.98 4.90
C ASP A 239 -22.18 -28.97 5.59
N PRO A 240 -21.54 -28.04 4.84
CA PRO A 240 -20.63 -27.07 5.42
C PRO A 240 -21.35 -26.16 6.44
N THR A 241 -20.85 -26.11 7.67
CA THR A 241 -21.32 -25.18 8.69
C THR A 241 -21.07 -23.72 8.25
N GLU A 242 -21.79 -22.76 8.83
CA GLU A 242 -21.59 -21.33 8.55
C GLU A 242 -20.13 -20.89 8.78
N GLU A 243 -19.47 -21.45 9.79
CA GLU A 243 -18.05 -21.22 10.07
C GLU A 243 -17.13 -21.66 8.93
N ILE A 244 -17.37 -22.86 8.37
CA ILE A 244 -16.60 -23.38 7.24
C ILE A 244 -16.87 -22.57 5.97
N GLN A 245 -18.13 -22.15 5.75
CA GLN A 245 -18.48 -21.29 4.63
C GLN A 245 -17.76 -19.94 4.73
N TYR A 246 -17.75 -19.33 5.92
CA TYR A 246 -17.04 -18.10 6.17
C TYR A 246 -15.52 -18.25 6.00
N ALA A 247 -14.93 -19.33 6.53
CA ALA A 247 -13.52 -19.65 6.35
C ALA A 247 -13.15 -19.76 4.87
N ARG A 248 -13.96 -20.47 4.07
CA ARG A 248 -13.79 -20.59 2.62
C ARG A 248 -13.90 -19.26 1.88
N CYS A 249 -14.74 -18.34 2.34
CA CYS A 249 -14.78 -16.98 1.79
C CYS A 249 -13.44 -16.25 2.01
N ILE A 250 -12.86 -16.37 3.21
CA ILE A 250 -11.55 -15.79 3.54
C ILE A 250 -10.45 -16.43 2.69
N GLU A 251 -10.42 -17.76 2.59
CA GLU A 251 -9.43 -18.49 1.78
C GLU A 251 -9.50 -18.08 0.31
N LYS A 252 -10.69 -18.00 -0.29
CA LYS A 252 -10.86 -17.54 -1.68
C LYS A 252 -10.34 -16.12 -1.87
N ALA A 253 -10.60 -15.22 -0.92
CA ALA A 253 -10.11 -13.84 -0.99
C ALA A 253 -8.58 -13.78 -0.90
N ALA A 254 -7.98 -14.53 0.04
CA ALA A 254 -6.53 -14.60 0.22
C ALA A 254 -5.84 -15.22 -1.02
N TRP A 255 -6.40 -16.28 -1.59
CA TRP A 255 -5.88 -16.89 -2.81
C TRP A 255 -5.98 -15.94 -4.01
N ARG A 256 -7.10 -15.24 -4.19
CA ARG A 256 -7.24 -14.24 -5.26
C ARG A 256 -6.19 -13.13 -5.17
N ASP A 257 -5.95 -12.61 -3.97
CA ASP A 257 -4.92 -11.60 -3.74
C ASP A 257 -3.50 -12.15 -4.03
N ALA A 258 -3.20 -13.37 -3.58
CA ALA A 258 -1.92 -14.02 -3.85
C ALA A 258 -1.71 -14.29 -5.36
N ILE A 259 -2.75 -14.77 -6.07
CA ILE A 259 -2.74 -14.99 -7.51
C ILE A 259 -2.47 -13.68 -8.26
N GLN A 260 -3.15 -12.59 -7.87
CA GLN A 260 -2.97 -11.28 -8.51
C GLN A 260 -1.53 -10.78 -8.35
N LYS A 261 -0.99 -10.80 -7.13
CA LYS A 261 0.39 -10.36 -6.85
C LYS A 261 1.43 -11.24 -7.54
N ALA A 262 1.24 -12.56 -7.55
CA ALA A 262 2.12 -13.49 -8.25
C ALA A 262 2.12 -13.26 -9.77
N ALA A 263 0.93 -13.05 -10.36
CA ALA A 263 0.81 -12.71 -11.77
C ALA A 263 1.50 -11.39 -12.12
N GLU A 264 1.41 -10.37 -11.26
CA GLU A 264 2.11 -9.09 -11.44
C GLU A 264 3.64 -9.25 -11.36
N ALA A 265 4.14 -10.02 -10.39
CA ALA A 265 5.58 -10.28 -10.24
C ALA A 265 6.17 -11.04 -11.44
N LEU A 266 5.44 -12.04 -11.97
CA LEU A 266 5.80 -12.74 -13.20
C LEU A 266 5.78 -11.78 -14.39
N ALA A 267 4.70 -11.01 -14.52
CA ALA A 267 4.49 -10.11 -15.65
C ALA A 267 5.42 -8.90 -15.65
N ALA A 268 6.13 -8.58 -14.57
CA ALA A 268 7.04 -7.44 -14.51
C ALA A 268 8.24 -7.57 -15.48
N SER A 269 8.77 -8.79 -15.68
CA SER A 269 9.95 -9.04 -16.52
C SER A 269 9.57 -9.45 -17.96
N SER A 270 10.23 -8.86 -18.96
CA SER A 270 10.12 -9.27 -20.36
C SER A 270 10.48 -10.73 -20.57
N ASP A 271 11.63 -11.13 -20.03
CA ASP A 271 12.22 -12.45 -20.21
C ASP A 271 11.31 -13.54 -19.63
N ARG A 272 10.64 -13.24 -18.51
CA ARG A 272 9.64 -14.14 -17.93
C ARG A 272 8.38 -14.24 -18.79
N ARG A 273 7.88 -13.13 -19.33
CA ARG A 273 6.73 -13.15 -20.26
C ARG A 273 7.06 -13.97 -21.51
N GLU A 274 8.29 -13.88 -22.01
CA GLU A 274 8.79 -14.71 -23.11
C GLU A 274 8.97 -16.19 -22.70
N HIS A 275 9.53 -16.45 -21.52
CA HIS A 275 9.72 -17.81 -21.03
C HIS A 275 8.38 -18.56 -20.88
N TYR A 276 7.37 -17.92 -20.30
CA TYR A 276 6.11 -18.57 -19.94
C TYR A 276 5.05 -18.53 -21.03
N LEU A 277 4.94 -17.39 -21.72
CA LEU A 277 3.88 -17.15 -22.70
C LEU A 277 4.44 -16.95 -24.11
N ALA A 278 5.77 -16.92 -24.27
CA ALA A 278 6.46 -16.64 -25.52
C ALA A 278 5.92 -15.37 -26.18
N PHE A 279 5.67 -14.34 -25.37
CA PHE A 279 5.42 -12.98 -25.85
C PHE A 279 6.77 -12.30 -26.05
N SER A 280 7.19 -12.10 -27.29
CA SER A 280 8.49 -11.52 -27.63
C SER A 280 8.39 -10.52 -28.78
N GLY A 281 9.10 -9.39 -28.62
CA GLY A 281 9.01 -8.28 -29.56
C GLY A 281 7.56 -7.85 -29.83
N SER A 282 7.21 -7.67 -31.10
CA SER A 282 5.86 -7.28 -31.55
C SER A 282 4.89 -8.46 -31.73
N GLN A 283 5.29 -9.68 -31.34
CA GLN A 283 4.51 -10.89 -31.50
C GLN A 283 4.15 -11.53 -30.14
N PRO A 284 2.91 -11.99 -29.94
CA PRO A 284 1.77 -11.93 -30.86
C PRO A 284 1.22 -10.51 -31.02
N GLY A 285 0.73 -10.18 -32.22
CA GLY A 285 0.18 -8.84 -32.47
C GLY A 285 -1.05 -8.51 -31.61
N MET A 286 -1.29 -7.22 -31.33
CA MET A 286 -2.36 -6.74 -30.43
C MET A 286 -3.77 -7.27 -30.77
N SER A 287 -4.08 -7.49 -32.05
CA SER A 287 -5.34 -8.10 -32.47
C SER A 287 -5.48 -9.57 -32.02
N GLN A 288 -4.38 -10.33 -32.03
CA GLN A 288 -4.35 -11.71 -31.52
C GLN A 288 -4.46 -11.74 -30.01
N LEU A 289 -3.75 -10.87 -29.30
CA LEU A 289 -3.85 -10.75 -27.84
C LEU A 289 -5.26 -10.30 -27.39
N GLY A 290 -5.89 -9.39 -28.14
CA GLY A 290 -7.28 -8.98 -27.91
C GLY A 290 -8.27 -10.12 -28.13
N SER A 291 -8.07 -10.92 -29.17
CA SER A 291 -8.89 -12.11 -29.45
C SER A 291 -8.73 -13.16 -28.34
N LEU A 292 -7.49 -13.44 -27.92
CA LEU A 292 -7.18 -14.33 -26.81
C LEU A 292 -7.85 -13.85 -25.51
N ARG A 293 -7.72 -12.56 -25.17
CA ARG A 293 -8.36 -11.98 -23.98
C ARG A 293 -9.89 -12.15 -24.02
N SER A 294 -10.53 -11.88 -25.16
CA SER A 294 -11.99 -12.05 -25.32
C SER A 294 -12.45 -13.50 -25.18
N LEU A 295 -11.58 -14.44 -25.55
CA LEU A 295 -11.83 -15.87 -25.39
C LEU A 295 -11.65 -16.31 -23.94
N LEU A 296 -10.61 -15.82 -23.26
CA LEU A 296 -10.33 -16.14 -21.86
C LEU A 296 -11.43 -15.67 -20.92
N THR A 297 -12.12 -14.56 -21.18
CA THR A 297 -13.28 -14.12 -20.35
C THR A 297 -14.46 -15.09 -20.38
N ARG A 298 -14.53 -15.95 -21.40
CA ARG A 298 -15.55 -17.00 -21.56
C ARG A 298 -15.07 -18.37 -21.07
N LEU A 299 -13.82 -18.46 -20.61
CA LEU A 299 -13.29 -19.67 -19.99
C LEU A 299 -14.09 -19.99 -18.71
N ARG A 300 -14.42 -21.26 -18.54
CA ARG A 300 -15.14 -21.78 -17.37
C ARG A 300 -14.48 -23.03 -16.78
N GLU A 301 -13.85 -23.84 -17.61
CA GLU A 301 -13.24 -25.10 -17.23
C GLU A 301 -12.04 -25.45 -18.13
N PRO A 302 -11.14 -26.34 -17.69
CA PRO A 302 -10.06 -26.86 -18.52
C PRO A 302 -10.59 -27.54 -19.79
N GLN A 303 -9.83 -27.48 -20.88
CA GLN A 303 -10.15 -28.17 -22.14
C GLN A 303 -11.50 -27.77 -22.78
N GLN A 304 -12.05 -26.61 -22.41
CA GLN A 304 -13.31 -26.11 -22.96
C GLN A 304 -13.27 -26.08 -24.50
N ARG A 305 -14.23 -26.76 -25.14
CA ARG A 305 -14.25 -27.01 -26.59
C ARG A 305 -14.08 -25.76 -27.45
N THR A 306 -14.66 -24.63 -27.04
CA THR A 306 -14.52 -23.36 -27.76
C THR A 306 -13.08 -22.87 -27.80
N VAL A 307 -12.35 -23.03 -26.69
CA VAL A 307 -10.96 -22.62 -26.53
C VAL A 307 -10.04 -23.52 -27.33
N THR A 308 -10.20 -24.83 -27.20
CA THR A 308 -9.41 -25.82 -27.94
C THR A 308 -9.63 -25.69 -29.46
N THR A 309 -10.87 -25.50 -29.91
CA THR A 309 -11.18 -25.27 -31.34
C THR A 309 -10.56 -23.98 -31.86
N TRP A 310 -10.55 -22.90 -31.06
CA TRP A 310 -9.91 -21.65 -31.45
C TRP A 310 -8.40 -21.81 -31.55
N LEU A 311 -7.75 -22.46 -30.57
CA LEU A 311 -6.32 -22.75 -30.58
C LEU A 311 -5.93 -23.57 -31.82
N SER A 312 -6.67 -24.64 -32.14
CA SER A 312 -6.42 -25.44 -33.34
C SER A 312 -6.52 -24.62 -34.63
N ARG A 313 -7.50 -23.72 -34.73
CA ARG A 313 -7.65 -22.84 -35.90
C ARG A 313 -6.52 -21.81 -36.01
N VAL A 314 -6.06 -21.26 -34.89
CA VAL A 314 -4.91 -20.34 -34.86
C VAL A 314 -3.63 -21.09 -35.25
N HIS A 315 -3.45 -22.30 -34.75
CA HIS A 315 -2.33 -23.18 -35.10
C HIS A 315 -2.30 -23.53 -36.59
N GLU A 316 -3.46 -23.74 -37.22
CA GLU A 316 -3.56 -24.07 -38.65
C GLU A 316 -3.39 -22.84 -39.57
N LYS A 317 -3.97 -21.69 -39.21
CA LYS A 317 -4.14 -20.56 -40.15
C LYS A 317 -3.33 -19.31 -39.82
N ARG A 318 -2.74 -19.23 -38.63
CA ARG A 318 -2.11 -18.01 -38.09
C ARG A 318 -0.86 -18.30 -37.27
N SER A 319 -0.25 -19.48 -37.39
CA SER A 319 0.95 -19.85 -36.63
C SER A 319 2.11 -18.90 -36.91
N GLU A 320 2.16 -18.28 -38.09
CA GLU A 320 3.16 -17.29 -38.48
C GLU A 320 3.09 -15.97 -37.71
N LYS A 321 1.97 -15.70 -37.02
CA LYS A 321 1.75 -14.48 -36.21
C LYS A 321 2.09 -14.66 -34.74
N TRP A 322 2.57 -15.83 -34.38
CA TRP A 322 2.85 -16.26 -33.03
C TRP A 322 4.30 -16.73 -32.94
N PRO A 323 5.05 -16.38 -31.89
CA PRO A 323 6.41 -16.88 -31.73
C PRO A 323 6.44 -18.41 -31.62
N ALA A 324 7.53 -19.02 -32.08
CA ALA A 324 7.67 -20.48 -32.07
C ALA A 324 7.47 -21.05 -30.65
N GLY A 325 6.64 -22.09 -30.54
CA GLY A 325 6.31 -22.75 -29.26
C GLY A 325 5.31 -21.99 -28.36
N SER A 326 4.86 -20.78 -28.72
CA SER A 326 3.89 -20.02 -27.91
C SER A 326 2.51 -20.67 -27.86
N LEU A 327 2.02 -21.18 -28.99
CA LEU A 327 0.73 -21.87 -29.08
C LEU A 327 0.74 -23.20 -28.32
N ASP A 328 1.87 -23.90 -28.27
CA ASP A 328 2.03 -25.13 -27.48
C ASP A 328 2.01 -24.84 -25.99
N LYS A 329 2.74 -23.80 -25.54
CA LYS A 329 2.71 -23.33 -24.14
C LYS A 329 1.30 -22.90 -23.72
N LEU A 330 0.59 -22.16 -24.57
CA LEU A 330 -0.81 -21.78 -24.34
C LEU A 330 -1.74 -22.99 -24.26
N THR A 331 -1.54 -23.96 -25.16
CA THR A 331 -2.31 -25.21 -25.17
C THR A 331 -2.07 -26.00 -23.88
N MET A 332 -0.82 -26.09 -23.43
CA MET A 332 -0.45 -26.71 -22.16
C MET A 332 -1.11 -26.00 -20.97
N LEU A 333 -1.03 -24.66 -20.91
CA LEU A 333 -1.63 -23.85 -19.86
C LEU A 333 -3.16 -24.04 -19.77
N LEU A 334 -3.84 -24.13 -20.90
CA LEU A 334 -5.30 -24.20 -20.97
C LEU A 334 -5.87 -25.62 -20.84
N ASN A 335 -5.05 -26.65 -21.09
CA ASN A 335 -5.48 -28.05 -21.03
C ASN A 335 -5.00 -28.79 -19.78
N ASN A 336 -3.93 -28.31 -19.12
CA ASN A 336 -3.39 -28.89 -17.90
C ASN A 336 -3.70 -28.01 -16.69
N SER A 337 -4.53 -28.51 -15.78
CA SER A 337 -4.95 -27.78 -14.59
C SER A 337 -3.79 -27.37 -13.68
N ASN A 338 -2.68 -28.10 -13.70
CA ASN A 338 -1.52 -27.84 -12.84
C ASN A 338 -0.55 -26.80 -13.40
N SER A 339 -0.56 -26.54 -14.71
CA SER A 339 0.42 -25.65 -15.34
C SER A 339 0.32 -24.22 -14.84
N VAL A 340 -0.90 -23.69 -14.65
CA VAL A 340 -1.08 -22.34 -14.09
C VAL A 340 -0.52 -22.23 -12.67
N TRP A 341 -0.67 -23.28 -11.85
CA TRP A 341 -0.21 -23.29 -10.47
C TRP A 341 1.32 -23.42 -10.36
N GLN A 342 1.97 -24.11 -11.30
CA GLN A 342 3.43 -24.13 -11.40
C GLN A 342 3.96 -22.71 -11.67
N MET A 343 3.40 -22.02 -12.66
CA MET A 343 3.80 -20.66 -13.00
C MET A 343 3.56 -19.70 -11.84
N LEU A 344 2.38 -19.75 -11.22
CA LEU A 344 2.03 -18.88 -10.10
C LEU A 344 2.89 -19.15 -8.86
N ASN A 345 3.33 -20.38 -8.61
CA ASN A 345 4.26 -20.66 -7.51
C ASN A 345 5.59 -19.92 -7.68
N GLU A 346 6.12 -19.85 -8.89
CA GLU A 346 7.32 -19.05 -9.15
C GLU A 346 7.06 -17.54 -8.97
N GLY A 347 5.87 -17.07 -9.36
CA GLY A 347 5.43 -15.70 -9.08
C GLY A 347 5.30 -15.37 -7.58
N ILE A 348 4.84 -16.33 -6.79
CA ILE A 348 4.74 -16.22 -5.32
C ILE A 348 6.13 -16.08 -4.71
N GLU A 349 7.11 -16.88 -5.15
CA GLU A 349 8.49 -16.79 -4.70
C GLU A 349 9.11 -15.43 -5.06
N LEU A 350 8.91 -14.97 -6.30
CA LEU A 350 9.38 -13.66 -6.75
C LEU A 350 8.77 -12.50 -5.97
N ALA A 351 7.51 -12.63 -5.55
CA ALA A 351 6.82 -11.63 -4.74
C ALA A 351 7.10 -11.75 -3.23
N ALA A 352 7.96 -12.70 -2.82
CA ALA A 352 8.23 -13.03 -1.42
C ALA A 352 6.95 -13.32 -0.60
N LEU A 353 5.95 -13.95 -1.24
CA LEU A 353 4.67 -14.27 -0.63
C LEU A 353 4.69 -15.66 0.04
N PRO A 354 3.84 -15.89 1.05
CA PRO A 354 3.58 -17.24 1.54
C PRO A 354 3.01 -18.12 0.42
N SER A 355 3.41 -19.39 0.38
CA SER A 355 2.83 -20.38 -0.55
C SER A 355 1.31 -20.38 -0.47
N VAL A 356 0.61 -20.36 -1.61
CA VAL A 356 -0.86 -20.43 -1.66
C VAL A 356 -1.41 -21.65 -0.92
N ASN A 357 -0.68 -22.77 -0.92
CA ASN A 357 -1.06 -23.98 -0.18
C ASN A 357 -1.06 -23.78 1.35
N ARG A 358 -0.44 -22.72 1.87
CA ARG A 358 -0.49 -22.32 3.29
C ARG A 358 -1.60 -21.34 3.60
N LEU A 359 -2.27 -20.78 2.58
CA LEU A 359 -3.38 -19.84 2.73
C LEU A 359 -4.70 -20.60 2.87
N VAL A 360 -4.73 -21.54 3.81
CA VAL A 360 -5.91 -22.34 4.15
C VAL A 360 -6.19 -22.24 5.65
N LEU A 361 -7.47 -22.18 5.98
CA LEU A 361 -8.05 -22.26 7.31
C LEU A 361 -8.70 -23.63 7.55
N VAL A 362 -9.21 -24.27 6.49
CA VAL A 362 -9.80 -25.61 6.53
C VAL A 362 -8.79 -26.63 6.01
N ARG A 363 -8.56 -27.70 6.76
CA ARG A 363 -7.59 -28.73 6.40
C ARG A 363 -7.99 -29.44 5.11
N GLY A 364 -7.12 -29.39 4.09
CA GLY A 364 -7.29 -30.09 2.82
C GLY A 364 -7.98 -29.27 1.73
N ASP A 365 -8.43 -28.05 2.03
CA ASP A 365 -9.12 -27.20 1.06
C ASP A 365 -8.17 -26.70 -0.06
N GLU A 366 -6.84 -26.87 0.04
CA GLU A 366 -5.90 -26.46 -1.00
C GLU A 366 -6.17 -27.09 -2.37
N SER A 367 -6.60 -28.35 -2.40
CA SER A 367 -6.91 -29.04 -3.66
C SER A 367 -8.22 -28.53 -4.25
N TRP A 368 -9.22 -28.28 -3.41
CA TRP A 368 -10.49 -27.70 -3.83
C TRP A 368 -10.31 -26.27 -4.33
N LEU A 369 -9.55 -25.42 -3.63
CA LEU A 369 -9.24 -24.05 -4.06
C LEU A 369 -8.51 -24.01 -5.41
N ARG A 370 -7.60 -24.96 -5.66
CA ARG A 370 -6.95 -25.10 -6.98
C ARG A 370 -7.93 -25.40 -8.11
N THR A 371 -8.95 -26.20 -7.85
CA THR A 371 -10.00 -26.50 -8.85
C THR A 371 -10.94 -25.32 -9.01
N GLU A 372 -11.44 -24.77 -7.90
CA GLU A 372 -12.41 -23.69 -7.85
C GLU A 372 -11.88 -22.40 -8.50
N LEU A 373 -10.62 -22.04 -8.23
CA LEU A 373 -10.01 -20.80 -8.68
C LEU A 373 -9.19 -20.96 -9.97
N TRP A 374 -9.15 -22.16 -10.58
CA TRP A 374 -8.35 -22.40 -11.78
C TRP A 374 -8.65 -21.41 -12.92
N THR A 375 -9.93 -21.19 -13.21
CA THR A 375 -10.37 -20.29 -14.28
C THR A 375 -9.95 -18.85 -14.00
N GLU A 376 -10.12 -18.38 -12.76
CA GLU A 376 -9.71 -17.05 -12.35
C GLU A 376 -8.20 -16.89 -12.41
N ALA A 377 -7.44 -17.91 -11.96
CA ALA A 377 -5.98 -17.93 -12.01
C ALA A 377 -5.45 -17.77 -13.44
N VAL A 378 -5.98 -18.53 -14.39
CA VAL A 378 -5.60 -18.43 -15.81
C VAL A 378 -5.97 -17.05 -16.36
N GLN A 379 -7.19 -16.56 -16.09
CA GLN A 379 -7.64 -15.26 -16.58
C GLN A 379 -6.79 -14.11 -16.04
N ILE A 380 -6.49 -14.12 -14.74
CA ILE A 380 -5.68 -13.09 -14.07
C ILE A 380 -4.24 -13.11 -14.63
N LEU A 381 -3.60 -14.28 -14.66
CA LEU A 381 -2.24 -14.44 -15.18
C LEU A 381 -2.13 -13.88 -16.61
N MET A 382 -3.00 -14.36 -17.50
CA MET A 382 -2.98 -13.97 -18.91
C MET A 382 -3.31 -12.49 -19.11
N ALA A 383 -4.34 -11.96 -18.44
CA ALA A 383 -4.71 -10.56 -18.58
C ALA A 383 -3.60 -9.63 -18.08
N THR A 384 -2.93 -10.00 -16.98
CA THR A 384 -1.82 -9.22 -16.41
C THR A 384 -0.60 -9.27 -17.33
N CYS A 385 -0.22 -10.43 -17.86
CA CYS A 385 0.88 -10.53 -18.83
C CYS A 385 0.59 -9.77 -20.14
N ILE A 386 -0.62 -9.86 -20.69
CA ILE A 386 -1.02 -9.12 -21.90
C ILE A 386 -0.92 -7.62 -21.67
N ARG A 387 -1.41 -7.11 -20.52
CA ARG A 387 -1.32 -5.69 -20.17
C ARG A 387 0.12 -5.23 -20.02
N ALA A 388 0.96 -6.01 -19.34
CA ALA A 388 2.37 -5.68 -19.15
C ALA A 388 3.16 -5.67 -20.48
N HIS A 389 2.92 -6.65 -21.35
CA HIS A 389 3.54 -6.70 -22.68
C HIS A 389 3.11 -5.53 -23.56
N LYS A 390 1.81 -5.17 -23.54
CA LYS A 390 1.31 -3.97 -24.24
C LYS A 390 2.02 -2.69 -23.77
N ARG A 391 2.14 -2.49 -22.46
CA ARG A 391 2.81 -1.30 -21.91
C ARG A 391 4.29 -1.24 -22.30
N ALA A 392 4.99 -2.38 -22.32
CA ALA A 392 6.38 -2.43 -22.77
C ALA A 392 6.52 -1.97 -24.23
N LEU A 393 5.67 -2.47 -25.12
CA LEU A 393 5.67 -2.05 -26.53
C LEU A 393 5.33 -0.56 -26.73
N GLU A 394 4.40 -0.01 -25.95
CA GLU A 394 4.08 1.42 -25.99
C GLU A 394 5.26 2.28 -25.51
N ASN A 395 6.01 1.82 -24.50
CA ASN A 395 7.21 2.50 -24.04
C ASN A 395 8.35 2.42 -25.06
N ASP A 396 8.57 1.26 -25.69
CA ASP A 396 9.60 1.09 -26.72
C ASP A 396 9.33 1.98 -27.93
N LEU A 397 8.05 2.12 -28.33
CA LEU A 397 7.61 3.02 -29.40
C LEU A 397 7.79 4.50 -29.06
N ASN A 398 7.50 4.91 -27.82
CA ASN A 398 7.72 6.29 -27.38
C ASN A 398 9.21 6.63 -27.30
N ASN A 399 10.04 5.72 -26.76
CA ASN A 399 11.48 5.92 -26.66
C ASN A 399 12.14 6.00 -28.05
N SER A 400 11.72 5.16 -29.00
CA SER A 400 12.22 5.23 -30.39
C SER A 400 11.74 6.47 -31.14
N ALA A 401 10.55 6.98 -30.87
CA ALA A 401 10.08 8.26 -31.41
C ALA A 401 10.82 9.48 -30.82
N GLU A 402 11.25 9.42 -29.56
CA GLU A 402 12.09 10.44 -28.93
C GLU A 402 13.52 10.44 -29.50
N ASP A 403 14.12 9.27 -29.73
CA ASP A 403 15.44 9.14 -30.36
C ASP A 403 15.47 9.63 -31.82
N ASP A 404 14.43 9.33 -32.62
CA ASP A 404 14.31 9.84 -34.00
C ASP A 404 14.11 11.37 -34.05
N SER A 405 13.48 11.95 -33.03
CA SER A 405 13.31 13.41 -32.93
C SER A 405 14.62 14.15 -32.62
N HIS A 406 15.58 13.49 -31.96
CA HIS A 406 16.92 14.04 -31.72
C HIS A 406 17.87 13.92 -32.92
N HIS A 407 17.57 13.10 -33.93
CA HIS A 407 18.35 12.99 -35.15
C HIS A 407 17.93 13.96 -36.28
N ILE A 408 16.74 14.56 -36.21
CA ILE A 408 16.25 15.49 -37.25
C ILE A 408 16.64 16.97 -36.96
N GLY A 409 17.17 17.28 -35.77
CA GLY A 409 17.61 18.65 -35.39
C GLY A 409 18.98 19.09 -35.94
N GLY A 410 19.62 18.28 -36.78
CA GLY A 410 21.06 18.34 -37.01
C GLY A 410 21.57 18.87 -38.35
N THR A 411 20.79 19.53 -39.22
CA THR A 411 21.37 20.19 -40.42
C THR A 411 20.49 21.34 -40.93
N ASN A 412 20.84 22.58 -40.57
CA ASN A 412 20.60 23.74 -41.43
C ASN A 412 21.52 24.90 -41.02
N ASN A 413 22.76 24.88 -41.51
CA ASN A 413 23.58 26.07 -41.67
C ASN A 413 23.78 26.30 -43.16
N GLY A 414 23.00 27.23 -43.71
CA GLY A 414 23.06 27.66 -45.11
C GLY A 414 23.03 29.18 -45.19
N THR A 415 24.22 29.77 -45.24
CA THR A 415 24.63 30.98 -45.96
C THR A 415 23.54 31.92 -46.49
N ALA A 416 23.56 33.17 -46.01
CA ALA A 416 23.16 34.34 -46.79
C ALA A 416 24.19 35.46 -46.57
N ALA A 417 24.88 35.80 -47.67
CA ALA A 417 25.42 37.12 -47.94
C ALA A 417 24.41 37.85 -48.82
#